data_AF-A0A2G6DDI3-F1
#
_entry.id   AF-A0A2G6DDI3-F1
#
_cell.length_a   1.000
_cell.length_b   1.000
_cell.length_c   1.000
_cell.angle_alpha   90.00
_cell.angle_beta   90.00
_cell.angle_gamma   90.00
#
_symmetry.space_group_name_H-M   'P 1'
#
loop_
_entity.id
_entity.type
_entity.pdbx_description
1 polymer ?
#
loop_
_entity_poly.entity_id
_entity_poly.type
_entity_poly.pdbx_seq_one_letter_code
_entity_poly.pdbx_strand_id
1 'polypeptide(L)' 'MGLDGRQATYLPQVWEQIPNFDEFFSSLAMKAGFSGCILNSKPSIYTYTAIKIK' A
#
# COMPACT_ATOMS: atom_id res chain seq x y z
N MET A 1 -4.14 1.46 2.44
CA MET A 1 -4.23 0.35 3.42
C MET A 1 -4.29 0.92 4.82
N GLY A 2 -5.21 0.44 5.65
CA GLY A 2 -5.31 0.84 7.07
C GLY A 2 -5.40 -0.37 7.99
N LEU A 3 -4.70 -0.32 9.12
CA LEU A 3 -4.76 -1.32 10.19
C LEU A 3 -4.38 -0.63 11.51
N ASP A 4 -5.12 -0.90 12.59
CA ASP A 4 -4.72 -0.50 13.95
C ASP A 4 -4.44 1.02 14.09
N GLY A 5 -5.28 1.86 13.47
CA GLY A 5 -5.12 3.32 13.46
C GLY A 5 -3.98 3.86 12.58
N ARG A 6 -3.17 2.98 11.97
CA ARG A 6 -2.11 3.34 11.02
C ARG A 6 -2.60 3.19 9.59
N GLN A 7 -2.29 4.17 8.74
CA GLN A 7 -2.70 4.17 7.34
C GLN A 7 -1.54 4.61 6.45
N ALA A 8 -1.37 3.92 5.33
CA ALA A 8 -0.52 4.38 4.24
C ALA A 8 -1.21 4.21 2.89
N THR A 9 -0.80 5.07 1.95
CA THR A 9 -1.23 5.05 0.57
C THR A 9 -0.05 5.21 -0.37
N TYR A 10 -0.15 4.58 -1.55
CA TYR A 10 0.76 4.81 -2.68
C TYR A 10 -0.05 5.28 -3.87
N LEU A 11 0.57 6.15 -4.67
CA LEU A 11 0.01 6.59 -5.94
C LEU A 11 0.11 5.46 -6.98
N PRO A 12 -0.78 5.41 -7.98
CA PRO A 12 -0.73 4.40 -9.03
C PRO A 12 0.62 4.33 -9.75
N GLN A 13 1.32 5.46 -9.89
CA GLN A 13 2.67 5.51 -10.49
C GLN A 13 3.73 4.68 -9.74
N VAL A 14 3.51 4.39 -8.45
CA VAL A 14 4.41 3.54 -7.65
C VAL A 14 4.23 2.07 -8.03
N TRP A 15 2.99 1.67 -8.36
CA TRP A 15 2.70 0.32 -8.87
C TRP A 15 3.43 0.05 -10.20
N GLU A 16 3.62 1.07 -11.03
CA GLU A 16 4.41 0.95 -12.27
C GLU A 16 5.91 0.70 -12.00
N GLN A 17 6.42 1.13 -10.85
CA GLN A 17 7.82 0.90 -10.46
C GLN A 17 8.01 -0.43 -9.73
N ILE A 18 7.01 -0.86 -8.95
CA ILE A 18 7.01 -2.12 -8.19
C ILE A 18 5.76 -2.92 -8.58
N PRO A 19 5.78 -3.62 -9.73
CA PRO A 19 4.62 -4.37 -10.23
C PRO A 19 4.42 -5.71 -9.50
N ASN A 20 5.41 -6.15 -8.71
CA ASN A 20 5.28 -7.34 -7.88
C ASN A 20 4.37 -7.04 -6.69
N PHE A 21 3.28 -7.81 -6.57
CA PHE A 21 2.28 -7.62 -5.52
C PHE A 21 2.86 -7.72 -4.11
N ASP A 22 3.62 -8.78 -3.81
CA ASP A 22 4.18 -9.03 -2.47
C ASP A 22 5.16 -7.94 -2.06
N GLU A 23 6.00 -7.48 -3.00
CA GLU A 23 6.97 -6.42 -2.78
C GLU A 23 6.30 -5.05 -2.58
N PHE A 24 5.30 -4.73 -3.42
CA PHE A 24 4.49 -3.52 -3.28
C PHE A 24 3.77 -3.49 -1.94
N PHE A 25 3.12 -4.60 -1.57
CA PHE A 25 2.32 -4.68 -0.36
C PHE A 25 3.19 -4.65 0.90
N SER A 26 4.33 -5.34 0.89
CA SER A 26 5.32 -5.29 1.97
C SER A 26 5.88 -3.88 2.16
N SER A 27 6.21 -3.20 1.07
CA SER A 27 6.69 -1.81 1.11
C SER A 27 5.62 -0.84 1.63
N LEU A 28 4.36 -1.03 1.23
CA LEU A 28 3.23 -0.24 1.71
C LEU A 28 2.98 -0.45 3.22
N ALA A 29 3.08 -1.71 3.69
CA ALA A 29 3.00 -2.03 5.11
C ALA A 29 4.15 -1.39 5.90
N MET A 30 5.38 -1.44 5.37
CA MET A 30 6.53 -0.78 5.96
C MET A 30 6.34 0.74 6.05
N LYS A 31 5.79 1.37 5.01
CA LYS A 31 5.44 2.80 5.00
C LYS A 31 4.37 3.16 6.03
N ALA A 32 3.44 2.25 6.31
CA ALA A 32 2.44 2.42 7.38
C ALA A 32 3.02 2.19 8.79
N GLY A 33 4.32 1.86 8.92
CA GLY A 33 4.96 1.62 10.20
C GLY A 33 4.80 0.19 10.72
N PHE A 34 4.64 -0.79 9.81
CA PHE A 34 4.62 -2.21 10.15
C PHE A 34 5.91 -2.89 9.70
N SER A 35 6.49 -3.74 10.54
CA SER A 35 7.66 -4.54 10.20
C SER A 35 7.21 -5.85 9.52
N GLY A 36 6.86 -5.80 8.23
CA GLY A 36 6.63 -6.97 7.38
C GLY A 36 5.22 -7.15 6.82
N CYS A 37 4.92 -8.35 6.33
CA CYS A 37 3.64 -8.71 5.72
C CYS A 37 2.54 -8.82 6.77
N ILE A 38 1.68 -7.80 6.83
CA ILE A 38 0.54 -7.74 7.74
C ILE A 38 -0.75 -8.36 7.18
N LEU A 39 -0.66 -9.08 6.05
CA LEU A 39 -1.80 -9.75 5.40
C LEU A 39 -2.57 -10.66 6.38
N ASN A 40 -1.87 -11.34 7.29
CA ASN A 40 -2.51 -12.21 8.28
C ASN A 40 -3.40 -11.45 9.29
N SER A 41 -3.12 -10.16 9.49
CA SER A 41 -3.90 -9.26 10.35
C SER A 41 -5.14 -8.68 9.66
N LYS A 42 -5.42 -9.07 8.40
CA LYS A 42 -6.59 -8.64 7.61
C LYS A 42 -6.76 -7.10 7.58
N PRO A 43 -5.79 -6.36 7.03
CA PRO A 43 -5.88 -4.91 6.91
C PRO A 43 -7.04 -4.50 6.00
N SER A 44 -7.56 -3.29 6.21
CA SER A 44 -8.47 -2.66 5.26
C SER A 44 -7.69 -2.19 4.03
N ILE A 45 -7.97 -2.80 2.88
CA ILE A 45 -7.32 -2.50 1.60
C ILE A 45 -8.31 -1.72 0.73
N TYR A 46 -7.83 -0.62 0.16
CA TYR A 46 -8.59 0.23 -0.74
C TYR A 46 -7.73 0.51 -1.98
N THR A 47 -8.36 0.51 -3.14
CA THR A 47 -7.76 0.92 -4.42
C THR A 47 -8.41 2.21 -4.88
N TYR A 48 -7.64 3.06 -5.55
CA TYR A 48 -8.14 4.31 -6.13
C TYR A 48 -7.41 4.59 -7.44
N THR A 49 -8.08 5.30 -8.33
CA THR A 49 -7.52 5.78 -9.59
C THR A 49 -7.15 7.24 -9.44
N ALA A 50 -5.95 7.61 -9.89
CA ALA A 50 -5.51 9.01 -9.92
C ALA A 50 -5.50 9.50 -11.37
N ILE A 51 -6.07 10.69 -11.61
CA ILE A 51 -6.01 11.37 -12.90
C ILE A 51 -5.04 12.55 -12.74
N LYS A 52 -3.97 12.58 -13.54
CA LYS A 52 -3.04 13.70 -13.55
C LYS A 52 -3.60 14.81 -14.42
N ILE A 53 -3.93 15.95 -13.82
CA ILE A 53 -4.35 17.17 -14.53
C ILE A 53 -3.09 18.03 -14.76
N LYS A 54 -2.97 18.61 -15.95
CA LYS A 54 -1.82 19.41 -16.40
C LYS A 54 -2.04 20.89 -16.15
#